data_AF-A0A9Q7A7I4-F1
#
_entry.id   AF-A0A9Q7A7I4-F1
#
_cell.length_a   1.000
_cell.length_b   1.000
_cell.length_c   1.000
_cell.angle_alpha   90.00
_cell.angle_beta   90.00
_cell.angle_gamma   90.00
#
_symmetry.space_group_name_H-M   'P 1'
#
loop_
_entity.id
_entity.type
_entity.pdbx_description
1 polymer ?
#
loop_
_entity_poly.entity_id
_entity_poly.type
_entity_poly.pdbx_seq_one_letter_code
_entity_poly.pdbx_strand_id
1 'polypeptide(L)'
;MTTEMPSDEVLRRLWHSGLGRLYRESRGHLGRVTSLDDPFERRGLYWTTALLLSLSAASLVLFSIWGMAVVSADLRSVTFVPSLIGLAAGLFCVAKSVAFMRGALALGAALAEGRDGDGADPLRTVTFRRAWRWARRKDLLVGEGEELHLR
;
A
#
# COMPACT_ATOMS: atom_id res chain seq x y z
N MET A 1 -26.86 -15.27 8.22
CA MET A 1 -25.82 -15.05 9.26
C MET A 1 -24.90 -13.92 8.82
N THR A 2 -25.13 -12.72 9.35
CA THR A 2 -24.27 -11.54 9.13
C THR A 2 -23.01 -11.68 10.00
N THR A 3 -22.02 -12.41 9.49
CA THR A 3 -20.70 -12.52 10.13
C THR A 3 -19.96 -11.20 9.90
N GLU A 4 -19.89 -10.36 10.93
CA GLU A 4 -19.10 -9.13 10.93
C GLU A 4 -17.62 -9.42 10.70
N MET A 5 -16.87 -8.43 10.18
CA MET A 5 -15.42 -8.54 10.15
C MET A 5 -14.90 -8.65 11.59
N PRO A 6 -13.96 -9.58 11.86
CA PRO A 6 -13.30 -9.61 13.15
C PRO A 6 -12.57 -8.29 13.44
N SER A 7 -12.41 -7.97 14.73
CA SER A 7 -11.69 -6.77 15.16
C SER A 7 -10.24 -6.76 14.64
N ASP A 8 -9.65 -5.57 14.52
CA ASP A 8 -8.27 -5.41 14.03
C ASP A 8 -7.24 -6.14 14.93
N GLU A 9 -7.58 -6.43 16.18
CA GLU A 9 -6.75 -7.23 17.09
C GLU A 9 -6.78 -8.72 16.73
N VAL A 10 -7.97 -9.27 16.48
CA VAL A 10 -8.13 -10.67 16.05
C VAL A 10 -7.47 -10.90 14.69
N LEU A 11 -7.59 -9.95 13.76
CA LEU A 11 -6.90 -10.00 12.47
C LEU A 11 -5.38 -10.01 12.63
N ARG A 12 -4.83 -9.25 13.58
CA ARG A 12 -3.38 -9.26 13.88
C ARG A 12 -2.93 -10.59 14.44
N ARG A 13 -3.66 -11.16 15.41
CA ARG A 13 -3.35 -12.49 15.96
C ARG A 13 -3.38 -13.57 14.88
N LEU A 14 -4.41 -13.58 14.03
CA LEU A 14 -4.54 -14.50 12.90
C LEU A 14 -3.42 -14.35 11.85
N TRP A 15 -2.99 -13.12 11.60
CA TRP A 15 -1.87 -12.89 10.69
C TRP A 15 -0.58 -13.49 11.21
N HIS A 16 -0.27 -13.21 12.48
CA HIS A 16 0.92 -13.72 13.16
C HIS A 16 0.86 -15.23 13.36
N SER A 17 -0.33 -15.82 13.56
CA SER A 17 -0.49 -17.27 13.74
C SER A 17 -0.30 -18.11 12.47
N GLY A 18 -0.23 -17.49 11.29
CA GLY A 18 0.16 -18.22 10.07
C GLY A 18 -0.50 -17.75 8.77
N LEU A 19 -1.53 -16.91 8.81
CA LEU A 19 -2.23 -16.44 7.62
C LEU A 19 -1.29 -15.69 6.68
N GLY A 20 -0.32 -14.96 7.24
CA GLY A 20 0.71 -14.26 6.46
C GLY A 20 1.61 -15.21 5.68
N ARG A 21 1.97 -16.35 6.27
CA ARG A 21 2.81 -17.37 5.61
C ARG A 21 2.06 -18.05 4.47
N LEU A 22 0.85 -18.55 4.73
CA LEU A 22 -0.01 -19.20 3.73
C LEU A 22 -0.36 -18.25 2.56
N TYR A 23 -0.64 -16.99 2.86
CA TYR A 23 -0.92 -15.98 1.83
C TYR A 23 0.31 -15.69 0.95
N ARG A 24 1.53 -15.73 1.51
CA ARG A 24 2.79 -15.57 0.75
C ARG A 24 3.11 -16.79 -0.11
N GLU A 25 3.01 -17.99 0.45
CA GLU A 25 3.27 -19.25 -0.26
C GLU A 25 2.34 -19.42 -1.49
N SER A 26 1.07 -19.02 -1.36
CA SER A 26 0.09 -19.14 -2.44
C SER A 26 0.14 -18.05 -3.52
N ARG A 27 0.72 -16.87 -3.23
CA ARG A 27 0.81 -15.73 -4.18
C ARG A 27 2.16 -15.63 -4.90
N GLY A 28 3.14 -16.44 -4.54
CA GLY A 28 4.47 -16.50 -5.18
C GLY A 28 5.42 -15.36 -4.77
N HIS A 29 6.69 -15.48 -5.18
CA HIS A 29 7.82 -14.66 -4.74
C HIS A 29 7.73 -13.15 -5.03
N LEU A 30 6.75 -12.69 -5.81
CA LEU A 30 6.46 -11.26 -6.01
C LEU A 30 5.94 -10.57 -4.73
N GLY A 31 5.54 -11.34 -3.70
CA GLY A 31 5.17 -10.84 -2.37
C GLY A 31 6.34 -10.58 -1.40
N ARG A 32 7.59 -10.79 -1.85
CA ARG A 32 8.79 -10.65 -0.99
C ARG A 32 9.12 -9.20 -0.62
N VAL A 33 8.49 -8.21 -1.28
CA VAL A 33 8.68 -6.78 -0.96
C VAL A 33 7.92 -6.32 0.29
N THR A 34 7.03 -7.14 0.86
CA THR A 34 6.15 -6.73 1.98
C THR A 34 6.40 -7.43 3.30
N SER A 35 7.64 -7.85 3.59
CA SER A 35 8.00 -8.31 4.93
C SER A 35 9.39 -7.85 5.34
N LEU A 36 9.59 -6.53 5.35
CA LEU A 36 10.38 -5.97 6.43
C LEU A 36 9.47 -6.05 7.65
N ASP A 37 9.61 -7.11 8.46
CA ASP A 37 8.81 -7.23 9.69
C ASP A 37 9.26 -6.21 10.74
N ASP A 38 10.44 -5.62 10.57
CA ASP A 38 10.88 -4.49 11.36
C ASP A 38 10.10 -3.21 10.97
N PRO A 39 9.32 -2.63 11.91
CA PRO A 39 8.65 -1.35 11.68
C PRO A 39 9.61 -0.20 11.37
N PHE A 40 10.87 -0.25 11.80
CA PHE A 40 11.86 0.77 11.47
C PHE A 40 12.25 0.74 9.99
N GLU A 41 12.52 -0.45 9.44
CA GLU A 41 12.84 -0.64 8.03
C GLU A 41 11.64 -0.31 7.12
N ARG A 42 10.41 -0.68 7.54
CA ARG A 42 9.18 -0.27 6.81
C ARG A 42 9.02 1.23 6.73
N ARG A 43 9.30 1.95 7.83
CA ARG A 43 9.26 3.41 7.83
C ARG A 43 10.23 3.99 6.81
N GLY A 44 11.44 3.44 6.73
CA GLY A 44 12.43 3.78 5.71
C GLY A 44 11.91 3.54 4.29
N LEU A 45 11.32 2.36 4.03
CA LEU A 45 10.74 2.01 2.74
C LEU A 45 9.61 2.96 2.30
N TYR A 46 8.75 3.39 3.23
CA TYR A 46 7.69 4.34 2.93
C TYR A 46 8.24 5.71 2.56
N TRP A 47 9.26 6.19 3.27
CA TRP A 47 9.93 7.45 2.92
C TRP A 47 10.62 7.39 1.56
N THR A 48 11.36 6.32 1.28
CA THR A 48 12.06 6.18 -0.01
C THR A 48 11.08 6.06 -1.16
N THR A 49 10.00 5.28 -1.00
CA THR A 49 8.95 5.13 -2.03
C THR A 49 8.21 6.45 -2.25
N ALA A 50 7.87 7.18 -1.18
CA ALA A 50 7.25 8.49 -1.30
C ALA A 50 8.17 9.49 -2.03
N LEU A 51 9.47 9.50 -1.69
CA LEU A 51 10.45 10.37 -2.35
C LEU A 51 10.55 10.07 -3.85
N LEU A 52 10.68 8.79 -4.22
CA LEU A 52 10.77 8.37 -5.62
C LEU A 52 9.51 8.77 -6.40
N LEU A 53 8.32 8.53 -5.83
CA LEU A 53 7.06 8.92 -6.45
C LEU A 53 6.93 10.45 -6.62
N SER A 54 7.36 11.22 -5.63
CA SER A 54 7.39 12.69 -5.72
C SER A 54 8.34 13.17 -6.81
N LEU A 55 9.53 12.57 -6.94
CA LEU A 55 10.48 12.89 -8.01
C LEU A 55 9.92 12.52 -9.39
N SER A 56 9.30 11.34 -9.53
CA SER A 56 8.62 10.95 -10.77
C SER A 56 7.48 11.90 -11.14
N ALA A 57 6.67 12.33 -10.16
CA ALA A 57 5.62 13.30 -10.39
C ALA A 57 6.18 14.64 -10.88
N ALA A 58 7.25 15.14 -10.24
CA ALA A 58 7.90 16.38 -10.64
C ALA A 58 8.43 16.29 -12.08
N SER A 59 9.10 15.20 -12.44
CA SER A 59 9.59 14.96 -13.81
C SER A 59 8.47 14.93 -14.84
N LEU A 60 7.35 14.26 -14.54
CA LEU A 60 6.20 14.20 -15.44
C LEU A 60 5.53 15.56 -15.64
N VAL A 61 5.40 16.35 -14.57
CA VAL A 61 4.84 17.71 -14.64
C VAL A 61 5.75 18.62 -15.46
N LEU A 62 7.07 18.61 -15.19
CA LEU A 62 8.04 19.40 -15.94
C LEU A 62 8.07 19.02 -17.42
N PHE A 63 8.05 17.72 -17.73
CA PHE A 63 7.99 17.23 -19.10
C PHE A 63 6.70 17.69 -19.80
N SER A 64 5.55 17.64 -19.12
CA SER A 64 4.26 18.08 -19.66
C SER A 64 4.24 19.59 -19.92
N ILE A 65 4.80 20.40 -19.02
CA ILE A 65 4.91 21.86 -19.20
C ILE A 65 5.85 22.18 -20.37
N TRP A 66 7.01 21.54 -20.44
CA TRP A 66 7.98 21.73 -21.52
C TRP A 66 7.38 21.37 -22.88
N GLY A 67 6.68 20.23 -22.97
CA GLY A 67 6.00 19.79 -24.18
C GLY A 67 4.89 20.74 -24.65
N MET A 68 4.26 21.47 -23.73
CA MET A 68 3.26 22.50 -24.07
C MET A 68 3.88 23.85 -24.46
N ALA A 69 5.07 24.16 -23.94
CA ALA A 69 5.75 25.44 -24.13
C ALA A 69 6.63 25.51 -25.40
N VAL A 70 7.29 24.40 -25.77
CA VAL A 70 8.31 24.38 -26.84
C VAL A 70 7.73 24.01 -28.20
N VAL A 71 6.57 23.37 -28.23
CA VAL A 71 5.98 22.86 -29.47
C VAL A 71 5.28 24.00 -30.22
N SER A 72 5.61 24.14 -31.51
CA SER A 72 5.03 25.14 -32.41
C SER A 72 3.51 25.04 -32.46
N ALA A 73 2.83 26.16 -32.77
CA ALA A 73 1.36 26.23 -32.78
C ALA A 73 0.70 25.12 -33.62
N ASP A 74 1.35 24.68 -34.69
CA ASP A 74 0.87 23.64 -35.61
C ASP A 74 0.90 22.22 -35.03
N LEU A 75 1.71 21.96 -34.00
CA LEU A 75 1.86 20.63 -33.38
C LEU A 75 1.17 20.53 -32.00
N ARG A 76 0.59 21.63 -31.49
CA ARG A 76 -0.07 21.65 -30.17
C ARG A 76 -1.22 20.65 -30.04
N SER A 77 -1.93 20.36 -31.13
CA SER A 77 -3.03 19.38 -31.12
C SER A 77 -2.55 17.95 -30.88
N VAL A 78 -1.34 17.61 -31.34
CA VAL A 78 -0.75 16.27 -31.24
C VAL A 78 -0.07 16.05 -29.88
N THR A 79 0.49 17.11 -29.28
CA THR A 79 1.19 17.02 -27.98
C THR A 79 0.29 17.24 -26.76
N PHE A 80 -0.95 17.73 -26.95
CA PHE A 80 -1.91 17.94 -25.88
C PHE A 80 -2.30 16.65 -25.14
N VAL A 81 -2.61 15.58 -25.89
CA VAL A 81 -3.07 14.30 -25.31
C VAL A 81 -1.95 13.63 -24.47
N PRO A 82 -0.70 13.50 -24.96
CA PRO A 82 0.42 13.02 -24.14
C PRO A 82 0.66 13.86 -22.87
N SER A 83 0.57 15.20 -22.96
CA SER A 83 0.74 16.08 -21.81
C SER A 83 -0.36 15.90 -20.76
N LEU A 84 -1.62 15.70 -21.19
CA LEU A 84 -2.71 15.37 -20.27
C LEU A 84 -2.49 14.01 -19.57
N ILE A 85 -2.01 13.01 -20.31
CA ILE A 85 -1.66 11.70 -19.74
C ILE A 85 -0.53 11.85 -18.72
N GLY A 86 0.51 12.64 -19.04
CA GLY A 86 1.62 12.95 -18.15
C GLY A 86 1.17 13.64 -16.86
N LEU A 87 0.27 14.61 -16.94
CA LEU A 87 -0.32 15.28 -15.78
C LEU A 87 -1.16 14.33 -14.93
N ALA A 88 -1.99 13.49 -15.54
CA ALA A 88 -2.79 12.50 -14.83
C ALA A 88 -1.90 11.48 -14.09
N ALA A 89 -0.84 11.00 -14.75
CA ALA A 89 0.16 10.12 -14.14
C ALA A 89 0.91 10.82 -12.99
N GLY A 90 1.28 12.09 -13.16
CA GLY A 90 1.89 12.91 -12.12
C GLY A 90 0.98 13.05 -10.89
N LEU A 91 -0.29 13.37 -11.08
CA LEU A 91 -1.28 13.45 -10.01
C LEU A 91 -1.46 12.11 -9.28
N PHE A 92 -1.46 11.00 -10.01
CA PHE A 92 -1.49 9.67 -9.43
C PHE A 92 -0.26 9.40 -8.54
N CYS A 93 0.94 9.74 -9.02
CA CYS A 93 2.18 9.62 -8.24
C CYS A 93 2.14 10.48 -6.97
N VAL A 94 1.64 11.72 -7.03
CA VAL A 94 1.44 12.57 -5.85
C VAL A 94 0.48 11.93 -4.86
N ALA A 95 -0.69 11.46 -5.32
CA ALA A 95 -1.69 10.83 -4.44
C ALA A 95 -1.10 9.60 -3.72
N LYS A 96 -0.30 8.80 -4.42
CA LYS A 96 0.40 7.65 -3.83
C LYS A 96 1.49 8.08 -2.86
N SER A 97 2.30 9.07 -3.20
CA SER A 97 3.33 9.62 -2.32
C SER A 97 2.73 10.11 -1.00
N VAL A 98 1.61 10.85 -1.05
CA VAL A 98 0.88 11.28 0.15
C VAL A 98 0.42 10.09 0.99
N ALA A 99 -0.12 9.03 0.37
CA ALA A 99 -0.53 7.84 1.11
C ALA A 99 0.66 7.16 1.83
N PHE A 100 1.82 7.05 1.17
CA PHE A 100 3.04 6.50 1.77
C PHE A 100 3.60 7.39 2.88
N MET A 101 3.63 8.72 2.71
CA MET A 101 4.05 9.65 3.76
C MET A 101 3.15 9.54 5.00
N ARG A 102 1.82 9.46 4.82
CA ARG A 102 0.88 9.27 5.93
C ARG A 102 1.13 7.94 6.65
N GLY A 103 1.43 6.87 5.92
CA GLY A 103 1.84 5.59 6.49
C GLY A 103 3.15 5.71 7.30
N ALA A 104 4.15 6.40 6.76
CA ALA A 104 5.44 6.61 7.45
C ALA A 104 5.29 7.44 8.74
N LEU A 105 4.43 8.46 8.71
CA LEU A 105 4.14 9.30 9.88
C LEU A 105 3.35 8.54 10.95
N ALA A 106 2.31 7.80 10.56
CA ALA A 106 1.53 6.99 11.50
C ALA A 106 2.40 5.91 12.18
N LEU A 107 3.27 5.26 11.41
CA LEU A 107 4.22 4.28 11.92
C LEU A 107 5.27 4.93 12.84
N GLY A 108 5.79 6.10 12.47
CA GLY A 108 6.73 6.86 13.30
C GLY A 108 6.12 7.30 14.63
N ALA A 109 4.86 7.75 14.63
CA ALA A 109 4.14 8.12 15.85
C ALA A 109 3.89 6.91 16.75
N ALA A 110 3.44 5.79 16.19
CA ALA A 110 3.25 4.54 16.94
C ALA A 110 4.55 4.05 17.60
N LEU A 111 5.66 4.07 16.86
CA LEU A 111 6.98 3.71 17.38
C LEU A 111 7.45 4.66 18.50
N ALA A 112 7.23 5.97 18.35
CA ALA A 112 7.60 6.95 19.36
C ALA A 112 6.81 6.77 20.67
N GLU A 113 5.58 6.28 20.58
CA GLU A 113 4.72 5.96 21.72
C GLU A 113 4.95 4.54 22.29
N GLY A 114 5.92 3.78 21.76
CA GLY A 114 6.18 2.40 22.17
C GLY A 114 5.06 1.42 21.81
N ARG A 115 4.13 1.82 20.93
CA ARG A 115 3.03 0.98 20.44
C ARG A 115 3.52 0.06 19.33
N ASP A 116 2.88 -1.10 19.21
CA ASP A 116 3.08 -2.01 18.08
C ASP A 116 2.75 -1.28 16.76
N GLY A 117 3.78 -1.10 15.93
CA GLY A 117 3.69 -0.42 14.64
C GLY A 117 2.79 -1.16 13.64
N ASP A 118 2.46 -2.43 13.87
CA ASP A 118 1.62 -3.22 12.99
C ASP A 118 0.16 -2.74 12.96
N GLY A 119 -0.33 -2.16 14.06
CA GLY A 119 -1.68 -1.61 14.11
C GLY A 119 -1.83 -0.25 13.43
N ALA A 120 -0.73 0.48 13.26
CA ALA A 120 -0.72 1.81 12.67
C ALA A 120 -0.46 1.82 11.17
N ASP A 121 -0.15 0.66 10.58
CA ASP A 121 0.21 0.53 9.17
C ASP A 121 -1.05 0.35 8.28
N PRO A 122 -1.42 1.38 7.48
CA PRO A 122 -2.62 1.32 6.64
C PRO A 122 -2.51 0.27 5.51
N LEU A 123 -1.31 -0.04 5.02
CA LEU A 123 -1.10 -1.03 3.97
C LEU A 123 -1.15 -2.45 4.52
N ARG A 124 -0.63 -2.65 5.73
CA ARG A 124 -0.71 -3.94 6.43
C ARG A 124 -2.17 -4.28 6.75
N THR A 125 -2.96 -3.32 7.24
CA THR A 125 -4.41 -3.50 7.48
C THR A 125 -5.19 -3.89 6.23
N VAL A 126 -4.93 -3.24 5.09
CA VAL A 126 -5.57 -3.61 3.81
C VAL A 126 -5.16 -5.02 3.38
N THR A 127 -3.89 -5.38 3.57
CA THR A 127 -3.36 -6.70 3.25
C THR A 127 -3.96 -7.78 4.14
N PHE A 128 -4.08 -7.54 5.46
CA PHE A 128 -4.78 -8.42 6.40
C PHE A 128 -6.22 -8.67 5.96
N ARG A 129 -6.98 -7.62 5.62
CA ARG A 129 -8.37 -7.76 5.17
C ARG A 129 -8.49 -8.52 3.84
N ARG A 130 -7.51 -8.41 2.95
CA ARG A 130 -7.47 -9.18 1.70
C ARG A 130 -7.14 -10.65 1.95
N ALA A 131 -6.16 -10.91 2.82
CA ALA A 131 -5.77 -12.26 3.20
C ALA A 131 -6.91 -12.98 3.94
N TRP A 132 -7.60 -12.30 4.86
CA TRP A 132 -8.77 -12.85 5.55
C TRP A 132 -9.89 -13.23 4.58
N ARG A 133 -10.26 -12.31 3.66
CA ARG A 133 -11.25 -12.61 2.62
C ARG A 133 -10.83 -13.74 1.68
N TRP A 134 -9.53 -13.91 1.46
CA TRP A 134 -9.01 -15.02 0.68
C TRP A 134 -9.08 -16.34 1.46
N ALA A 135 -8.64 -16.38 2.71
CA ALA A 135 -8.65 -17.57 3.54
C ALA A 135 -10.07 -18.07 3.82
N ARG A 136 -11.01 -17.16 4.03
CA ARG A 136 -12.45 -17.49 4.10
C ARG A 136 -12.94 -18.16 2.82
N ARG A 137 -12.59 -17.62 1.64
CA ARG A 137 -12.96 -18.24 0.35
C ARG A 137 -12.32 -19.60 0.12
N LYS A 138 -11.24 -19.93 0.84
CA LYS A 138 -10.52 -21.19 0.74
C LYS A 138 -10.85 -22.15 1.89
N ASP A 139 -11.81 -21.80 2.74
CA ASP A 139 -12.22 -22.58 3.91
C ASP A 139 -11.03 -22.97 4.84
N LEU A 140 -10.05 -22.06 4.93
CA LEU A 140 -8.84 -22.22 5.74
C LEU A 140 -9.01 -21.75 7.19
N LEU A 141 -10.16 -21.16 7.51
CA LEU A 141 -10.46 -20.64 8.84
C LEU A 141 -11.41 -21.61 9.55
N VAL A 142 -11.06 -22.03 10.76
CA VAL A 142 -11.91 -22.84 11.65
C VAL A 142 -12.37 -21.96 12.81
N GLY A 143 -13.69 -21.89 13.04
CA GLY A 143 -14.24 -21.32 14.27
C GLY A 143 -15.57 -20.60 14.08
N GLU A 144 -16.61 -21.15 14.73
CA GLU A 144 -17.75 -20.40 15.26
C GLU A 144 -17.63 -20.43 16.79
N GLY A 145 -17.52 -19.27 17.44
CA GLY A 145 -17.37 -19.16 18.90
C GLY A 145 -15.95 -18.78 19.34
N GLU A 146 -15.71 -17.47 19.38
CA GLU A 146 -14.60 -16.74 20.03
C GLU A 146 -13.13 -16.98 19.65
N GLU A 147 -12.72 -18.06 19.00
CA GLU A 147 -11.35 -18.15 18.45
C GLU A 147 -11.31 -18.69 17.02
N LEU A 148 -11.11 -17.77 16.07
CA LEU A 148 -10.76 -18.11 14.69
C LEU A 148 -9.33 -18.68 14.70
N HIS A 149 -9.20 -19.96 14.36
CA HIS A 149 -7.94 -20.65 14.18
C HIS A 149 -7.71 -21.01 12.71
N LEU A 150 -6.45 -21.17 12.30
CA LEU A 150 -6.10 -21.65 10.97
C LEU A 150 -6.20 -23.17 10.94
N ARG A 151 -6.75 -23.69 9.84
CA ARG A 151 -6.96 -25.12 9.59
C ARG A 151 -5.68 -25.84 9.18
#